data_AF-A0A741BPA9-F1
#
_entry.id   AF-A0A741BPA9-F1
#
_cell.length_a   1.000
_cell.length_b   1.000
_cell.length_c   1.000
_cell.angle_alpha   90.00
_cell.angle_beta   90.00
_cell.angle_gamma   90.00
#
_symmetry.space_group_name_H-M   'P 1'
#
loop_
_entity.id
_entity.type
_entity.pdbx_description
1 polymer ?
#
loop_
_entity_poly.entity_id
_entity_poly.type
_entity_poly.pdbx_seq_one_letter_code
_entity_poly.pdbx_strand_id
1 'polypeptide(L)' 'MDEKITYEEMLEQLDQKGIRVTNGARRLYVALNNGVKAEVLGNCGPATISLVDGMIVVEEQTLH' A
#
# COMPACT_ATOMS: atom_id res chain seq x y z
N MET A 1 -11.36 -3.68 -15.49
CA MET A 1 -10.08 -3.10 -15.04
C MET A 1 -9.13 -4.26 -14.97
N ASP A 2 -8.00 -4.20 -15.66
CA ASP A 2 -6.94 -5.18 -15.46
C ASP A 2 -6.34 -4.93 -14.08
N GLU A 3 -6.50 -5.90 -13.19
CA GLU A 3 -5.93 -5.85 -11.85
C GLU A 3 -4.40 -5.93 -11.99
N LYS A 4 -3.71 -4.96 -11.40
CA LYS A 4 -2.24 -4.88 -11.37
C LYS A 4 -1.63 -5.71 -10.24
N ILE A 5 -2.43 -6.01 -9.21
CA ILE A 5 -2.11 -6.87 -8.07
C ILE A 5 -3.42 -7.44 -7.52
N THR A 6 -3.42 -8.67 -7.02
CA THR A 6 -4.58 -9.25 -6.33
C THR A 6 -4.73 -8.70 -4.91
N TYR A 7 -5.90 -8.91 -4.30
CA TYR A 7 -6.16 -8.44 -2.94
C TYR A 7 -5.26 -9.14 -1.92
N GLU A 8 -5.07 -10.45 -2.07
CA GLU A 8 -4.25 -11.29 -1.22
C GLU A 8 -2.77 -10.92 -1.31
N GLU A 9 -2.22 -10.76 -2.53
CA GLU A 9 -0.84 -10.31 -2.74
C GLU A 9 -0.58 -8.92 -2.14
N MET A 10 -1.55 -8.01 -2.23
CA MET A 10 -1.45 -6.70 -1.61
C MET A 10 -1.29 -6.82 -0.09
N LEU A 11 -2.12 -7.64 0.56
CA LEU A 11 -2.05 -7.84 2.01
C LEU A 11 -0.73 -8.48 2.44
N GLU A 12 -0.25 -9.47 1.70
CA GLU A 12 1.04 -10.12 1.97
C GLU A 12 2.21 -9.13 1.85
N GLN A 13 2.23 -8.34 0.78
CA GLN A 13 3.28 -7.34 0.57
C GLN A 13 3.26 -6.21 1.61
N LEU A 14 2.10 -5.84 2.15
CA LEU A 14 1.98 -4.87 3.23
C LEU A 14 2.50 -5.44 4.56
N ASP A 15 2.16 -6.69 4.86
CA ASP A 15 2.61 -7.37 6.09
C ASP A 15 4.13 -7.55 6.11
N GLN A 16 4.73 -7.95 4.99
CA GLN A 16 6.19 -8.03 4.80
C GLN A 16 6.91 -6.69 5.05
N LYS A 17 6.20 -5.57 4.89
CA LYS A 17 6.71 -4.20 5.10
C LYS A 17 6.36 -3.64 6.48
N GLY A 18 5.76 -4.44 7.35
CA GLY A 18 5.31 -3.99 8.68
C GLY A 18 4.19 -2.96 8.61
N ILE A 19 3.38 -2.97 7.55
CA ILE A 19 2.23 -2.09 7.38
C ILE A 19 0.96 -2.90 7.61
N ARG A 20 0.22 -2.56 8.66
CA ARG A 20 -1.03 -3.28 8.99
C ARG A 20 -2.24 -2.41 8.71
N VAL A 21 -3.06 -2.85 7.76
CA VAL A 21 -4.30 -2.15 7.38
C VAL A 21 -5.49 -2.83 8.03
N THR A 22 -5.96 -2.28 9.14
CA THR A 22 -7.07 -2.85 9.94
C THR A 22 -8.45 -2.40 9.47
N ASN A 23 -8.55 -1.23 8.84
CA ASN A 23 -9.78 -0.69 8.27
C ASN A 23 -9.51 -0.10 6.89
N GLY A 24 -10.44 -0.28 5.95
CA GLY A 24 -10.32 0.30 4.61
C GLY A 24 -9.38 -0.44 3.64
N ALA A 25 -8.89 -1.65 3.96
CA ALA A 25 -8.03 -2.45 3.07
C ALA A 25 -8.62 -2.63 1.66
N ARG A 26 -9.94 -2.82 1.56
CA ARG A 26 -10.62 -2.92 0.26
C ARG A 26 -10.63 -1.60 -0.52
N ARG A 27 -10.72 -0.45 0.15
CA ARG A 27 -10.61 0.87 -0.50
C ARG A 27 -9.17 1.13 -0.95
N LEU A 28 -8.20 0.76 -0.12
CA LEU A 28 -6.79 0.83 -0.45
C LEU A 28 -6.47 -0.01 -1.70
N TYR A 29 -6.95 -1.26 -1.75
CA TYR A 29 -6.82 -2.15 -2.90
C TYR A 29 -7.29 -1.51 -4.21
N VAL A 30 -8.50 -0.92 -4.18
CA VAL A 30 -9.07 -0.24 -5.35
C VAL A 30 -8.25 0.99 -5.72
N ALA A 31 -7.79 1.77 -4.73
CA ALA A 31 -6.97 2.95 -4.97
C ALA A 31 -5.64 2.59 -5.65
N LEU A 32 -4.92 1.60 -5.11
CA LEU A 32 -3.63 1.14 -5.62
C LEU A 32 -3.74 0.57 -7.04
N ASN A 33 -4.76 -0.25 -7.32
CA ASN A 33 -5.00 -0.76 -8.67
C ASN A 33 -5.29 0.36 -9.68
N ASN A 34 -5.90 1.46 -9.23
CA ASN A 34 -6.12 2.66 -10.03
C ASN A 34 -4.89 3.58 -10.12
N GLY A 35 -3.74 3.20 -9.54
CA GLY A 35 -2.52 4.00 -9.56
C GLY A 35 -2.53 5.18 -8.58
N VAL A 36 -3.45 5.19 -7.62
CA VAL A 36 -3.54 6.22 -6.58
C VAL A 36 -2.57 5.88 -5.45
N LYS A 37 -1.74 6.85 -5.06
CA LYS A 37 -0.90 6.76 -3.86
C LYS A 37 -1.77 6.86 -2.61
N ALA A 38 -1.43 6.13 -1.56
CA ALA A 38 -2.18 6.11 -0.32
C ALA A 38 -1.29 6.36 0.89
N GLU A 39 -1.78 7.15 1.83
CA GLU A 39 -1.14 7.32 3.13
C GLU A 39 -1.58 6.19 4.06
N VAL A 40 -0.60 5.55 4.70
CA VAL A 40 -0.81 4.45 5.65
C VAL A 40 -0.01 4.71 6.91
N LEU A 41 -0.50 4.19 8.03
CA LEU A 41 0.26 4.21 9.28
C LEU A 41 1.07 2.91 9.37
N GLY A 42 2.38 3.00 9.16
CA GLY A 42 3.31 1.88 9.37
C GLY A 42 3.83 1.83 10.80
N ASN A 43 4.58 0.78 11.12
CA ASN A 43 5.18 0.63 12.45
C ASN A 43 6.17 1.76 12.83
N CYS A 44 6.80 2.40 11.84
CA CYS A 44 7.76 3.49 12.05
C CYS A 44 7.14 4.90 11.89
N GLY A 45 5.83 5.01 11.71
CA GLY A 45 5.13 6.28 11.49
C GLY A 45 4.29 6.30 10.20
N PRO A 46 3.75 7.47 9.82
CA PRO A 46 3.03 7.63 8.56
C PRO A 46 3.98 7.39 7.38
N ALA A 47 3.49 6.66 6.39
CA ALA A 47 4.20 6.39 5.15
C ALA A 47 3.26 6.56 3.96
N THR A 48 3.81 6.94 2.81
CA THR A 48 3.06 6.93 1.55
C THR A 48 3.39 5.65 0.80
N ILE A 49 2.38 4.96 0.30
CA ILE A 49 2.56 3.76 -0.52
C ILE A 49 1.96 3.94 -1.91
N SER A 50 2.53 3.23 -2.87
CA SER A 50 2.08 3.21 -4.25
C SER A 50 2.25 1.81 -4.86
N LEU A 51 1.57 1.56 -5.97
CA LEU A 51 1.70 0.31 -6.73
C LEU A 51 2.46 0.57 -8.03
N VAL A 52 3.62 -0.06 -8.16
CA VAL A 52 4.50 0.04 -9.33
C VAL A 52 4.75 -1.37 -9.85
N ASP A 53 4.33 -1.67 -11.08
CA ASP A 53 4.52 -2.97 -11.73
C ASP A 53 4.10 -4.18 -10.87
N GLY A 54 2.97 -4.05 -10.14
CA GLY A 54 2.46 -5.10 -9.24
C GLY A 54 3.14 -5.19 -7.87
N MET A 55 4.08 -4.27 -7.59
CA MET A 55 4.82 -4.20 -6.34
C MET A 55 4.42 -2.97 -5.52
N ILE A 56 4.14 -3.18 -4.23
CA ILE A 56 3.91 -2.08 -3.29
C ILE A 56 5.26 -1.46 -2.96
N VAL A 57 5.39 -0.16 -3.19
CA VAL A 57 6.56 0.66 -2.85
C VAL A 57 6.19 1.61 -1.72
N VAL A 58 7.06 1.72 -0.71
CA VAL A 58 6.92 2.65 0.41
C VAL A 58 7.83 3.84 0.17
N GLU A 59 7.24 5.02 0.04
CA GLU A 59 7.94 6.29 0.04
C GLU A 59 8.06 6.72 1.51
N GLU A 60 9.24 6.57 2.10
CA GLU A 60 9.54 7.14 3.42
C GLU A 60 9.43 8.66 3.32
N GLN A 61 8.57 9.27 4.14
CA GLN A 61 8.62 10.70 4.34
C GLN A 61 9.88 11.00 5.14
N THR A 62 10.95 11.44 4.48
CA THR A 62 12.07 12.10 5.15
C THR A 62 11.51 13.31 5.88
N LEU A 63 11.33 13.18 7.20
CA LEU A 63 11.15 14.30 8.11
C LEU A 63 12.41 15.18 7.99
N HIS A 64 12.30 16.25 7.22
CA HIS A 64 13.26 17.34 7.20
C HIS A 64 13.09 18.24 8.43
#